data_AF-A0A2V1NQ98-F1
#
_entry.id   AF-A0A2V1NQ98-F1
#
_cell.length_a   1.000
_cell.length_b   1.000
_cell.length_c   1.000
_cell.angle_alpha   90.00
_cell.angle_beta   90.00
_cell.angle_gamma   90.00
#
_symmetry.space_group_name_H-M   'P 1'
#
loop_
_entity.id
_entity.type
_entity.pdbx_description
1 polymer ?
#
loop_
_entity_poly.entity_id
_entity_poly.type
_entity_poly.pdbx_seq_one_letter_code
_entity_poly.pdbx_strand_id
1 'polypeptide(L)'
;MACRFAKTLLLRGGGGKSPAVGGQRIDKGSAGARGQAVARSIPGGRPVVPGFPDQLQGGTVVLTLDSALEERTQPFQLFRGRDLLDDGQLEQLLATMPTADVAKIAVEDPKHEKQYRMNLVDLVVLEQDAPVFPRLPEIWRDLVEDLRGPEFTAWLEKSTGIALAGLQRSIGLYTHRNGDYLSVHKDKPTKAITVILYLNRDWPIEAGGQFQIFASPKASPTEEISPVGGQLLAFPPTDRSWHAVSKIEHPQGTERITVQIEYWLDTELAGSAYRPQN
;
A
#
# COMPACT_ATOMS: atom_id res chain seq x y z
N MET A 1 31.28 21.36 -21.50
CA MET A 1 30.51 22.33 -22.31
C MET A 1 29.05 22.21 -21.89
N ALA A 2 28.58 22.96 -20.89
CA ALA A 2 28.19 24.38 -20.90
C ALA A 2 26.83 24.63 -21.58
N CYS A 3 25.81 24.91 -20.77
CA CYS A 3 24.84 25.96 -21.08
C CYS A 3 24.16 26.47 -19.80
N ARG A 4 24.57 27.66 -19.35
CA ARG A 4 23.80 28.56 -18.49
C ARG A 4 23.01 29.50 -19.39
N PHE A 5 21.78 29.85 -19.03
CA PHE A 5 21.27 31.20 -19.29
C PHE A 5 20.34 31.66 -18.15
N ALA A 6 20.71 32.78 -17.56
CA ALA A 6 19.87 33.61 -16.72
C ALA A 6 19.07 34.60 -17.59
N LYS A 7 17.91 35.04 -17.13
CA LYS A 7 17.36 36.35 -17.46
C LYS A 7 16.41 36.86 -16.36
N THR A 8 16.88 37.92 -15.70
CA THR A 8 16.09 38.87 -14.93
C THR A 8 15.57 39.96 -15.87
N LEU A 9 14.33 40.45 -15.72
CA LEU A 9 14.03 41.86 -16.02
C LEU A 9 12.89 42.44 -15.16
N LEU A 10 13.04 43.74 -14.97
CA LEU A 10 12.58 44.73 -13.99
C LEU A 10 11.09 45.04 -13.81
N LEU A 11 10.88 45.66 -12.65
CA LEU A 11 9.80 46.51 -12.12
C LEU A 11 9.39 47.74 -12.96
N ARG A 12 8.12 48.17 -12.77
CA ARG A 12 7.58 49.54 -12.57
C ARG A 12 6.16 49.36 -11.99
N GLY A 13 5.58 50.09 -11.04
CA GLY A 13 5.91 51.31 -10.29
C GLY A 13 4.59 52.04 -9.93
N GLY A 14 4.46 52.51 -8.68
CA GLY A 14 3.39 53.41 -8.20
C GLY A 14 2.28 52.69 -7.39
N GLY A 15 1.84 53.12 -6.21
CA GLY A 15 2.04 54.32 -5.41
C GLY A 15 0.77 54.48 -4.57
N GLY A 16 0.86 54.64 -3.25
CA GLY A 16 -0.36 54.85 -2.43
C GLY A 16 -0.23 54.66 -0.92
N LYS A 17 0.23 55.72 -0.25
CA LYS A 17 -0.18 56.25 1.07
C LYS A 17 -0.47 55.29 2.24
N SER A 18 0.35 55.42 3.30
CA SER A 18 -0.08 55.25 4.70
C SER A 18 -0.98 56.42 5.16
N PRO A 19 -1.69 56.27 6.29
CA PRO A 19 -1.10 56.76 7.55
C PRO A 19 -1.24 55.79 8.74
N ALA A 20 -0.37 56.06 9.71
CA ALA A 20 -0.20 55.42 11.01
C ALA A 20 -1.33 55.72 12.02
N VAL A 21 -1.40 54.94 13.11
CA VAL A 21 -1.47 55.38 14.53
C VAL A 21 -1.20 54.13 15.39
N GLY A 22 -0.11 54.12 16.18
CA GLY A 22 -0.15 54.17 17.65
C GLY A 22 -0.12 52.77 18.26
N GLY A 23 0.68 52.39 19.25
CA GLY A 23 1.59 53.07 20.14
C GLY A 23 1.94 52.08 21.26
N GLN A 24 3.07 52.35 21.92
CA GLN A 24 3.44 51.92 23.27
C GLN A 24 4.18 50.58 23.47
N ARG A 25 5.50 50.75 23.69
CA ARG A 25 6.39 49.91 24.48
C ARG A 25 6.01 49.97 25.97
N ILE A 26 6.31 48.89 26.69
CA ILE A 26 6.79 48.94 28.08
C ILE A 26 7.88 47.89 28.28
N ASP A 27 8.89 48.32 29.02
CA ASP A 27 10.21 47.72 29.22
C ASP A 27 10.28 46.76 30.44
N LYS A 28 11.17 45.78 30.30
CA LYS A 28 12.21 45.28 31.23
C LYS A 28 11.92 44.84 32.68
N GLY A 29 12.52 43.67 32.96
CA GLY A 29 13.32 43.36 34.16
C GLY A 29 12.56 42.62 35.28
N SER A 30 13.15 41.76 36.10
CA SER A 30 14.51 41.26 36.28
C SER A 30 14.47 40.21 37.41
N ALA A 31 15.41 39.26 37.37
CA ALA A 31 16.02 38.53 38.49
C ALA A 31 15.21 37.52 39.34
N GLY A 32 15.68 36.27 39.26
CA GLY A 32 16.46 35.67 40.37
C GLY A 32 15.69 34.79 41.36
N ALA A 33 16.06 33.50 41.43
CA ALA A 33 16.77 32.94 42.59
C ALA A 33 16.87 31.41 42.50
N ARG A 34 18.03 30.93 42.96
CA ARG A 34 18.44 29.53 43.09
C ARG A 34 17.64 28.82 44.19
N GLY A 35 17.24 27.58 43.93
CA GLY A 35 16.84 26.61 44.94
C GLY A 35 17.51 25.27 44.67
N GLN A 36 18.53 24.93 45.47
CA GLN A 36 19.07 23.57 45.55
C GLN A 36 18.04 22.68 46.26
N ALA A 37 17.73 21.51 45.69
CA ALA A 37 17.05 20.44 46.39
C ALA A 37 17.63 19.08 45.97
N VAL A 38 18.62 18.68 46.77
CA VAL A 38 18.90 17.34 47.31
C VAL A 38 18.37 16.14 46.50
N ALA A 39 19.31 15.34 46.01
CA ALA A 39 19.11 13.99 45.51
C ALA A 39 18.40 13.09 46.53
N ARG A 40 17.29 12.47 46.12
CA ARG A 40 16.74 11.28 46.76
C ARG A 40 16.73 10.15 45.73
N SER A 41 17.55 9.14 46.00
CA SER A 41 17.53 7.84 45.36
C SER A 41 16.16 7.17 45.60
N ILE A 42 15.53 6.73 44.52
CA ILE A 42 14.37 5.82 44.54
C ILE A 42 14.77 4.57 43.74
N PRO A 43 14.45 3.34 44.22
CA PRO A 43 15.00 2.11 43.69
C PRO A 43 14.33 1.70 42.38
N GLY A 44 15.05 0.88 41.61
CA GLY A 44 14.59 0.32 40.34
C GLY A 44 13.24 -0.39 40.45
N GLY A 45 12.33 0.03 39.57
CA GLY A 45 11.15 -0.70 39.16
C GLY A 45 10.94 -0.40 37.68
N ARG A 46 10.99 -1.43 36.82
CA ARG A 46 10.56 -1.28 35.42
C ARG A 46 9.08 -0.88 35.41
N PRO A 47 8.65 0.05 34.55
CA PRO A 47 7.22 0.27 34.36
C PRO A 47 6.61 -1.02 33.81
N VAL A 48 5.65 -1.58 34.56
CA VAL A 48 4.78 -2.66 34.10
C VAL A 48 3.79 -2.01 33.13
N VAL A 49 3.96 -2.27 31.84
CA VAL A 49 2.94 -1.99 30.82
C VAL A 49 1.71 -2.86 31.13
N PRO A 50 0.48 -2.30 31.15
CA PRO A 50 -0.73 -3.10 31.28
C PRO A 50 -0.80 -4.10 30.11
N GLY A 51 -0.97 -5.38 30.44
CA GLY A 51 -1.13 -6.44 29.46
C GLY A 51 -2.31 -6.13 28.53
N PHE A 52 -2.06 -6.32 27.23
CA PHE A 52 -3.14 -6.46 26.26
C PHE A 52 -4.04 -7.62 26.70
N PRO A 53 -5.38 -7.48 26.63
CA PRO A 53 -6.26 -8.60 26.92
C PRO A 53 -5.95 -9.73 25.93
N ASP A 54 -5.57 -10.86 26.51
CA ASP A 54 -5.47 -12.17 25.87
C ASP A 54 -6.89 -12.59 25.48
N GLN A 55 -7.30 -12.32 24.24
CA GLN A 55 -8.54 -12.85 23.67
C GLN A 55 -8.57 -12.67 22.14
N LEU A 56 -8.11 -13.71 21.44
CA LEU A 56 -8.77 -14.41 20.32
C LEU A 56 -7.84 -15.57 19.89
N GLN A 57 -7.67 -16.56 20.78
CA GLN A 57 -7.10 -17.85 20.38
C GLN A 57 -8.21 -18.64 19.68
N GLY A 58 -8.19 -18.65 18.35
CA GLY A 58 -9.17 -19.39 17.54
C GLY A 58 -9.07 -19.21 16.02
N GLY A 59 -8.19 -18.34 15.50
CA GLY A 59 -7.98 -18.21 14.06
C GLY A 59 -7.21 -19.41 13.49
N THR A 60 -7.66 -19.93 12.37
CA THR A 60 -6.88 -20.93 11.61
C THR A 60 -5.82 -20.19 10.80
N VAL A 61 -4.56 -20.61 10.87
CA VAL A 61 -3.51 -20.06 10.00
C VAL A 61 -3.83 -20.42 8.55
N VAL A 62 -3.97 -19.41 7.70
CA VAL A 62 -4.26 -19.53 6.28
C VAL A 62 -2.97 -19.48 5.47
N LEU A 63 -2.01 -18.62 5.80
CA LEU A 63 -0.80 -18.46 4.99
C LEU A 63 0.31 -19.45 5.35
N THR A 64 0.91 -20.05 4.32
CA THR A 64 2.17 -20.80 4.45
C THR A 64 3.36 -19.88 4.20
N LEU A 65 4.21 -19.69 5.22
CA LEU A 65 5.35 -18.73 5.20
C LEU A 65 6.74 -19.40 5.28
N ASP A 66 6.83 -20.69 4.98
CA ASP A 66 8.05 -21.50 5.19
C ASP A 66 9.20 -21.15 4.24
N SER A 67 8.89 -20.67 3.04
CA SER A 67 9.89 -20.39 1.99
C SER A 67 10.20 -18.90 1.89
N ALA A 68 11.47 -18.60 1.61
CA ALA A 68 11.90 -17.24 1.28
C ALA A 68 11.39 -16.85 -0.12
N LEU A 69 11.18 -15.55 -0.33
CA LEU A 69 10.82 -15.03 -1.65
C LEU A 69 12.01 -15.11 -2.62
N GLU A 70 11.74 -15.52 -3.86
CA GLU A 70 12.67 -15.44 -4.97
C GLU A 70 12.86 -13.98 -5.37
N GLU A 71 14.06 -13.42 -5.15
CA GLU A 71 14.39 -12.05 -5.55
C GLU A 71 14.84 -11.97 -7.01
N ARG A 72 14.34 -10.95 -7.70
CA ARG A 72 14.82 -10.47 -8.98
C ARG A 72 15.09 -8.98 -8.90
N THR A 73 16.13 -8.50 -9.59
CA THR A 73 16.55 -7.07 -9.53
C THR A 73 16.39 -6.29 -10.84
N GLN A 74 16.04 -6.96 -11.94
CA GLN A 74 15.91 -6.35 -13.27
C GLN A 74 14.53 -6.63 -13.89
N PRO A 75 13.88 -5.65 -14.55
CA PRO A 75 14.28 -4.25 -14.68
C PRO A 75 14.13 -3.42 -13.38
N PHE A 76 13.43 -3.96 -12.38
CA PHE A 76 13.38 -3.43 -11.02
C PHE A 76 13.33 -4.56 -10.00
N GLN A 77 13.49 -4.21 -8.72
CA GLN A 77 13.47 -5.18 -7.63
C GLN A 77 12.05 -5.73 -7.39
N LEU A 78 11.88 -7.03 -7.53
CA LEU A 78 10.63 -7.73 -7.34
C LEU A 78 10.90 -9.09 -6.68
N PHE A 79 10.08 -9.42 -5.71
CA PHE A 79 10.14 -10.64 -4.94
C PHE A 79 8.93 -11.51 -5.27
N ARG A 80 9.14 -12.82 -5.44
CA ARG A 80 8.10 -13.76 -5.82
C ARG A 80 8.02 -14.93 -4.85
N GLY A 81 6.83 -15.20 -4.32
CA GLY A 81 6.50 -16.38 -3.53
C GLY A 81 5.52 -17.27 -4.28
N ARG A 82 5.54 -18.57 -4.00
CA ARG A 82 4.59 -19.57 -4.52
C ARG A 82 4.11 -20.42 -3.35
N ASP A 83 2.94 -21.04 -3.53
CA ASP A 83 2.38 -22.01 -2.59
C ASP A 83 2.09 -21.42 -1.20
N LEU A 84 1.74 -20.12 -1.13
CA LEU A 84 1.32 -19.46 0.12
C LEU A 84 -0.09 -19.88 0.56
N LEU A 85 -0.88 -20.38 -0.38
CA LEU A 85 -2.22 -20.91 -0.17
C LEU A 85 -2.29 -22.27 -0.83
N ASP A 86 -2.81 -23.26 -0.12
CA ASP A 86 -3.13 -24.55 -0.72
C ASP A 86 -4.45 -24.50 -1.51
N ASP A 87 -4.67 -25.56 -2.28
CA ASP A 87 -5.86 -25.71 -3.13
C ASP A 87 -7.19 -25.64 -2.35
N GLY A 88 -7.23 -26.18 -1.14
CA GLY A 88 -8.43 -26.20 -0.30
C GLY A 88 -8.73 -24.82 0.29
N GLN A 89 -7.69 -24.06 0.64
CA GLN A 89 -7.80 -22.67 1.08
C GLN A 89 -8.25 -21.77 -0.07
N LEU A 90 -7.66 -21.93 -1.26
CA LEU A 90 -8.07 -21.22 -2.48
C LEU A 90 -9.53 -21.50 -2.83
N GLU A 91 -9.96 -22.76 -2.81
CA GLU A 91 -11.34 -23.14 -3.10
C GLU A 91 -12.33 -22.47 -2.14
N GLN A 92 -12.04 -22.50 -0.84
CA GLN A 92 -12.89 -21.87 0.18
C GLN A 92 -12.92 -20.34 0.06
N LEU A 93 -11.78 -19.69 -0.17
CA LEU A 93 -11.70 -18.24 -0.38
C LEU A 93 -12.53 -17.82 -1.60
N LEU A 94 -12.38 -18.53 -2.73
CA LEU A 94 -13.14 -18.24 -3.95
C LEU A 94 -14.64 -18.48 -3.79
N ALA A 95 -15.03 -19.59 -3.14
CA ALA A 95 -16.44 -19.92 -2.90
C ALA A 95 -17.15 -18.91 -1.97
N THR A 96 -16.39 -18.23 -1.11
CA THR A 96 -16.91 -17.30 -0.10
C THR A 96 -16.50 -15.84 -0.36
N MET A 97 -16.04 -15.50 -1.55
CA MET A 97 -15.57 -14.16 -1.87
C MET A 97 -16.64 -13.08 -1.54
N PRO A 98 -16.27 -11.97 -0.84
CA PRO A 98 -17.21 -10.93 -0.42
C PRO A 98 -17.65 -10.05 -1.61
N THR A 99 -18.53 -10.60 -2.45
CA THR A 99 -18.97 -10.00 -3.72
C THR A 99 -20.01 -8.88 -3.56
N ALA A 100 -20.69 -8.80 -2.42
CA ALA A 100 -21.78 -7.85 -2.19
C ALA A 100 -21.30 -6.40 -2.06
N ASP A 101 -20.06 -6.19 -1.64
CA ASP A 101 -19.50 -4.87 -1.30
C ASP A 101 -18.54 -4.34 -2.38
N VAL A 102 -18.56 -4.97 -3.56
CA VAL A 102 -17.64 -4.66 -4.68
C VAL A 102 -18.01 -3.34 -5.32
N ALA A 103 -17.13 -2.34 -5.17
CA ALA A 103 -17.25 -1.04 -5.83
C ALA A 103 -16.43 -1.01 -7.13
N LYS A 104 -17.05 -0.57 -8.23
CA LYS A 104 -16.31 -0.33 -9.48
C LYS A 104 -15.54 0.98 -9.38
N ILE A 105 -14.24 0.93 -9.66
CA ILE A 105 -13.36 2.10 -9.69
C ILE A 105 -12.73 2.23 -11.08
N ALA A 106 -12.67 3.46 -11.59
CA ALA A 106 -12.10 3.72 -12.89
C ALA A 106 -11.47 5.11 -12.96
N VAL A 107 -10.31 5.19 -13.59
CA VAL A 107 -9.69 6.44 -14.03
C VAL A 107 -9.35 6.27 -15.50
N GLU A 108 -10.08 6.97 -16.36
CA GLU A 108 -9.96 6.83 -17.82
C GLU A 108 -9.48 8.13 -18.50
N ASP A 109 -9.23 9.20 -17.73
CA ASP A 109 -8.68 10.45 -18.27
C ASP A 109 -7.30 10.18 -18.91
N PRO A 110 -7.12 10.42 -20.22
CA PRO A 110 -5.85 10.23 -20.91
C PRO A 110 -4.72 11.12 -20.38
N LYS A 111 -5.05 12.19 -19.64
CA LYS A 111 -4.07 13.08 -19.00
C LYS A 111 -3.63 12.60 -17.62
N HIS A 112 -4.34 11.65 -17.03
CA HIS A 112 -3.93 11.08 -15.74
C HIS A 112 -2.66 10.23 -15.92
N GLU A 113 -1.83 10.13 -14.89
CA GLU A 113 -0.58 9.36 -14.96
C GLU A 113 -0.79 7.84 -14.95
N LYS A 114 -1.93 7.40 -14.41
CA LYS A 114 -2.34 6.00 -14.24
C LYS A 114 -3.81 5.85 -14.61
N GLN A 115 -4.11 5.07 -15.64
CA GLN A 115 -5.48 4.71 -16.01
C GLN A 115 -5.78 3.29 -15.57
N TYR A 116 -7.01 3.05 -15.16
CA TYR A 116 -7.45 1.72 -14.79
C TYR A 116 -8.96 1.58 -14.85
N ARG A 117 -9.39 0.34 -14.96
CA ARG A 117 -10.75 -0.10 -14.66
C ARG A 117 -10.63 -1.40 -13.88
N MET A 118 -11.24 -1.46 -12.71
CA MET A 118 -11.25 -2.63 -11.83
C MET A 118 -12.35 -2.46 -10.78
N ASN A 119 -12.51 -3.45 -9.92
CA ASN A 119 -13.35 -3.34 -8.75
C ASN A 119 -12.52 -3.49 -7.47
N LEU A 120 -12.99 -2.90 -6.39
CA LEU A 120 -12.33 -2.87 -5.09
C LEU A 120 -13.35 -3.14 -3.98
N VAL A 121 -12.95 -3.98 -3.03
CA VAL A 121 -13.50 -4.09 -1.69
C VAL A 121 -12.38 -3.80 -0.71
N ASP A 122 -12.54 -2.76 0.08
CA ASP A 122 -11.62 -2.48 1.17
C ASP A 122 -11.83 -3.47 2.29
N LEU A 123 -10.75 -4.10 2.75
CA LEU A 123 -10.77 -5.00 3.90
C LEU A 123 -10.19 -4.29 5.13
N VAL A 124 -9.12 -3.53 4.92
CA VAL A 124 -8.43 -2.72 5.93
C VAL A 124 -8.01 -1.39 5.29
N VAL A 125 -8.26 -0.27 5.97
CA VAL A 125 -7.80 1.06 5.56
C VAL A 125 -6.96 1.63 6.68
N LEU A 126 -5.65 1.77 6.45
CA LEU A 126 -4.71 2.33 7.43
C LEU A 126 -4.82 1.70 8.83
N GLU A 127 -4.67 0.38 8.90
CA GLU A 127 -4.85 -0.46 10.10
C GLU A 127 -6.27 -0.48 10.70
N GLN A 128 -7.25 0.19 10.10
CA GLN A 128 -8.64 0.14 10.56
C GLN A 128 -9.46 -0.83 9.71
N ASP A 129 -10.30 -1.61 10.37
CA ASP A 129 -11.25 -2.50 9.71
C ASP A 129 -12.19 -1.70 8.81
N ALA A 130 -12.32 -2.12 7.55
CA ALA A 130 -13.33 -1.56 6.67
C ALA A 130 -14.74 -2.02 7.10
N PRO A 131 -15.82 -1.30 6.71
CA PRO A 131 -17.19 -1.67 7.10
C PRO A 131 -17.63 -3.09 6.71
N VAL A 132 -16.98 -3.72 5.73
CA VAL A 132 -17.23 -5.11 5.33
C VAL A 132 -16.62 -6.12 6.30
N PHE A 133 -15.55 -5.77 7.00
CA PHE A 133 -14.73 -6.69 7.78
C PHE A 133 -15.53 -7.55 8.78
N PRO A 134 -16.45 -7.00 9.59
CA PRO A 134 -17.24 -7.81 10.52
C PRO A 134 -18.18 -8.82 9.84
N ARG A 135 -18.51 -8.59 8.56
CA ARG A 135 -19.39 -9.43 7.74
C ARG A 135 -18.63 -10.41 6.86
N LEU A 136 -17.29 -10.36 6.85
CA LEU A 136 -16.49 -11.29 6.07
C LEU A 136 -16.72 -12.74 6.55
N PRO A 137 -16.75 -13.70 5.63
CA PRO A 137 -16.67 -15.11 5.98
C PRO A 137 -15.41 -15.42 6.78
N GLU A 138 -15.45 -16.46 7.60
CA GLU A 138 -14.40 -16.77 8.58
C GLU A 138 -13.01 -16.88 7.93
N ILE A 139 -12.86 -17.66 6.86
CA ILE A 139 -11.58 -17.81 6.14
C ILE A 139 -11.04 -16.49 5.58
N TRP A 140 -11.91 -15.54 5.21
CA TRP A 140 -11.49 -14.22 4.76
C TRP A 140 -11.02 -13.34 5.92
N ARG A 141 -11.65 -13.43 7.09
CA ARG A 141 -11.16 -12.75 8.29
C ARG A 141 -9.81 -13.31 8.70
N ASP A 142 -9.68 -14.64 8.75
CA ASP A 142 -8.43 -15.32 9.11
C ASP A 142 -7.30 -14.93 8.15
N LEU A 143 -7.55 -14.90 6.82
CA LEU A 143 -6.57 -14.43 5.85
C LEU A 143 -6.15 -12.98 6.10
N VAL A 144 -7.10 -12.08 6.38
CA VAL A 144 -6.77 -10.66 6.63
C VAL A 144 -5.99 -10.52 7.94
N GLU A 145 -6.35 -11.26 8.99
CA GLU A 145 -5.59 -11.27 10.25
C GLU A 145 -4.18 -11.81 10.06
N ASP A 146 -3.98 -12.88 9.29
CA ASP A 146 -2.65 -13.37 8.91
C ASP A 146 -1.82 -12.31 8.20
N LEU A 147 -2.42 -11.64 7.20
CA LEU A 147 -1.76 -10.55 6.44
C LEU A 147 -1.45 -9.32 7.32
N ARG A 148 -2.23 -9.10 8.39
CA ARG A 148 -1.96 -8.06 9.40
C ARG A 148 -1.00 -8.53 10.49
N GLY A 149 -0.78 -9.82 10.62
CA GLY A 149 -0.01 -10.44 11.67
C GLY A 149 1.44 -9.97 11.70
N PRO A 150 2.07 -9.97 12.90
CA PRO A 150 3.50 -9.70 13.03
C PRO A 150 4.35 -10.75 12.32
N GLU A 151 3.88 -12.00 12.21
CA GLU A 151 4.60 -13.08 11.53
C GLU A 151 4.74 -12.81 10.02
N PHE A 152 3.66 -12.43 9.35
CA PHE A 152 3.69 -12.05 7.95
C PHE A 152 4.60 -10.84 7.70
N THR A 153 4.52 -9.83 8.56
CA THR A 153 5.38 -8.64 8.46
C THR A 153 6.85 -9.01 8.61
N ALA A 154 7.21 -9.78 9.65
CA ALA A 154 8.58 -10.22 9.88
C ALA A 154 9.12 -11.09 8.73
N TRP A 155 8.27 -11.96 8.16
CA TRP A 155 8.61 -12.77 7.00
C TRP A 155 8.88 -11.91 5.76
N LEU A 156 8.05 -10.88 5.49
CA LEU A 156 8.28 -9.93 4.41
C LEU A 156 9.56 -9.10 4.63
N GLU A 157 9.80 -8.57 5.83
CA GLU A 157 11.02 -7.81 6.14
C GLU A 157 12.27 -8.67 5.92
N LYS A 158 12.25 -9.92 6.40
CA LYS A 158 13.34 -10.87 6.22
C LYS A 158 13.59 -11.18 4.74
N SER A 159 12.52 -11.37 3.96
CA SER A 159 12.61 -11.75 2.55
C SER A 159 13.02 -10.59 1.65
N THR A 160 12.62 -9.37 1.99
CA THR A 160 12.80 -8.19 1.12
C THR A 160 13.92 -7.24 1.58
N GLY A 161 14.31 -7.31 2.86
CA GLY A 161 15.23 -6.37 3.49
C GLY A 161 14.63 -4.97 3.72
N ILE A 162 13.32 -4.79 3.50
CA ILE A 162 12.62 -3.52 3.70
C ILE A 162 12.06 -3.49 5.13
N ALA A 163 12.28 -2.40 5.87
CA ALA A 163 11.69 -2.21 7.19
C ALA A 163 10.21 -1.80 7.07
N LEU A 164 9.33 -2.62 7.62
CA LEU A 164 7.88 -2.52 7.54
C LEU A 164 7.22 -2.44 8.92
N ALA A 165 7.88 -2.91 9.97
CA ALA A 165 7.36 -2.89 11.34
C ALA A 165 6.99 -1.46 11.76
N GLY A 166 5.75 -1.27 12.22
CA GLY A 166 5.22 0.02 12.66
C GLY A 166 4.67 0.93 11.55
N LEU A 167 4.83 0.56 10.28
CA LEU A 167 4.12 1.24 9.19
C LEU A 167 2.64 0.81 9.17
N GLN A 168 1.78 1.73 8.72
CA GLN A 168 0.36 1.42 8.51
C GLN A 168 0.15 0.72 7.16
N ARG A 169 -0.80 -0.21 7.13
CA ARG A 169 -1.19 -0.95 5.93
C ARG A 169 -2.62 -0.68 5.53
N SER A 170 -2.87 -0.76 4.23
CA SER A 170 -4.22 -0.99 3.70
C SER A 170 -4.25 -2.32 2.98
N ILE A 171 -5.37 -3.03 3.08
CA ILE A 171 -5.59 -4.33 2.46
C ILE A 171 -6.89 -4.25 1.66
N GLY A 172 -6.82 -4.53 0.37
CA GLY A 172 -7.97 -4.50 -0.53
C GLY A 172 -8.08 -5.79 -1.33
N LEU A 173 -9.31 -6.25 -1.53
CA LEU A 173 -9.65 -7.25 -2.53
C LEU A 173 -9.98 -6.55 -3.84
N TYR A 174 -9.26 -6.93 -4.90
CA TYR A 174 -9.43 -6.37 -6.23
C TYR A 174 -9.92 -7.45 -7.19
N THR A 175 -10.94 -7.12 -7.98
CA THR A 175 -11.38 -7.98 -9.09
C THR A 175 -11.34 -7.25 -10.42
N HIS A 176 -11.05 -7.98 -11.50
CA HIS A 176 -11.00 -7.44 -12.86
C HIS A 176 -11.82 -8.35 -13.77
N ARG A 177 -12.82 -7.77 -14.44
CA ARG A 177 -13.66 -8.44 -15.43
C ARG A 177 -13.07 -8.30 -16.83
N ASN A 178 -13.65 -9.00 -17.81
CA ASN A 178 -13.30 -8.74 -19.21
C ASN A 178 -13.44 -7.26 -19.54
N GLY A 179 -12.44 -6.69 -20.21
CA GLY A 179 -12.35 -5.26 -20.48
C GLY A 179 -11.49 -4.48 -19.50
N ASP A 180 -11.36 -4.94 -18.25
CA ASP A 180 -10.61 -4.26 -17.20
C ASP A 180 -9.09 -4.36 -17.41
N TYR A 181 -8.36 -3.40 -16.86
CA TYR A 181 -6.91 -3.26 -17.04
C TYR A 181 -6.32 -2.23 -16.07
N LEU A 182 -4.99 -2.24 -15.93
CA LEU A 182 -4.22 -1.15 -15.34
C LEU A 182 -3.14 -0.74 -16.36
N SER A 183 -3.09 0.54 -16.75
CA SER A 183 -2.08 1.03 -17.69
C SER A 183 -0.68 1.03 -17.07
N VAL A 184 0.36 1.18 -17.90
CA VAL A 184 1.75 1.22 -17.44
C VAL A 184 1.96 2.41 -16.50
N HIS A 185 2.36 2.12 -15.26
CA HIS A 185 2.55 3.12 -14.22
C HIS A 185 3.65 2.72 -13.24
N LYS A 186 3.95 3.64 -12.32
CA LYS A 186 4.69 3.36 -11.08
C LYS A 186 3.74 3.52 -9.91
N ASP A 187 4.03 2.81 -8.83
CA ASP A 187 3.34 3.04 -7.57
C ASP A 187 3.74 4.36 -6.93
N LYS A 188 2.89 4.85 -6.02
CA LYS A 188 3.12 6.11 -5.30
C LYS A 188 4.41 6.02 -4.47
N PRO A 189 5.25 7.06 -4.44
CA PRO A 189 6.47 7.09 -3.63
C PRO A 189 6.20 7.11 -2.11
N THR A 190 4.95 7.31 -1.69
CA THR A 190 4.53 7.25 -0.29
C THR A 190 4.29 5.83 0.21
N LYS A 191 4.36 4.82 -0.67
CA LYS A 191 4.35 3.40 -0.26
C LYS A 191 5.77 2.93 0.05
N ALA A 192 5.92 2.09 1.07
CA ALA A 192 7.16 1.36 1.33
C ALA A 192 7.28 0.15 0.40
N ILE A 193 6.17 -0.60 0.26
CA ILE A 193 6.08 -1.79 -0.59
C ILE A 193 4.63 -2.01 -1.01
N THR A 194 4.45 -2.53 -2.22
CA THR A 194 3.19 -3.13 -2.68
C THR A 194 3.34 -4.65 -2.70
N VAL A 195 2.35 -5.35 -2.17
CA VAL A 195 2.27 -6.80 -2.14
C VAL A 195 0.97 -7.26 -2.79
N ILE A 196 1.02 -8.29 -3.63
CA ILE A 196 -0.11 -8.82 -4.39
C ILE A 196 -0.17 -10.33 -4.18
N LEU A 197 -1.24 -10.82 -3.58
CA LEU A 197 -1.56 -12.24 -3.45
C LEU A 197 -2.64 -12.62 -4.47
N TYR A 198 -2.35 -13.64 -5.29
CA TYR A 198 -3.24 -14.14 -6.33
C TYR A 198 -4.13 -15.27 -5.84
N LEU A 199 -5.40 -15.27 -6.24
CA LEU A 199 -6.39 -16.27 -5.82
C LEU A 199 -6.94 -17.14 -6.96
N ASN A 200 -6.72 -16.79 -8.23
CA ASN A 200 -7.23 -17.59 -9.34
C ASN A 200 -6.47 -18.93 -9.43
N ARG A 201 -7.16 -20.07 -9.23
CA ARG A 201 -6.54 -21.40 -9.26
C ARG A 201 -5.68 -21.62 -10.51
N ASP A 202 -6.28 -21.40 -11.68
CA ASP A 202 -5.62 -21.44 -12.97
C ASP A 202 -5.91 -20.15 -13.73
N TRP A 203 -4.97 -19.72 -14.58
CA TRP A 203 -5.15 -18.55 -15.43
C TRP A 203 -4.55 -18.79 -16.83
N PRO A 204 -5.37 -18.83 -17.89
CA PRO A 204 -4.88 -19.00 -19.26
C PRO A 204 -4.08 -17.79 -19.72
N ILE A 205 -3.01 -18.00 -20.49
CA ILE A 205 -2.20 -16.88 -21.01
C ILE A 205 -3.06 -16.00 -21.95
N GLU A 206 -3.89 -16.63 -22.77
CA GLU A 206 -4.79 -15.96 -23.72
C GLU A 206 -5.88 -15.12 -23.06
N ALA A 207 -6.14 -15.32 -21.76
CA ALA A 207 -7.10 -14.53 -21.01
C ALA A 207 -6.60 -13.11 -20.68
N GLY A 208 -5.36 -12.76 -21.02
CA GLY A 208 -4.74 -11.50 -20.62
C GLY A 208 -4.53 -11.43 -19.11
N GLY A 209 -4.74 -10.28 -18.46
CA GLY A 209 -4.66 -10.15 -17.00
C GLY A 209 -3.28 -10.37 -16.37
N GLN A 210 -2.24 -10.47 -17.19
CA GLN A 210 -0.88 -10.72 -16.73
C GLN A 210 -0.35 -9.48 -16.00
N PHE A 211 0.43 -9.69 -14.94
CA PHE A 211 1.25 -8.62 -14.38
C PHE A 211 2.45 -8.40 -15.32
N GLN A 212 2.46 -7.26 -16.00
CA GLN A 212 3.47 -6.94 -17.01
C GLN A 212 4.54 -6.04 -16.40
N ILE A 213 5.80 -6.34 -16.69
CA ILE A 213 6.97 -5.62 -16.20
C ILE A 213 7.66 -4.93 -17.37
N PHE A 214 8.05 -3.66 -17.20
CA PHE A 214 8.61 -2.85 -18.27
C PHE A 214 9.94 -2.21 -17.87
N ALA A 215 10.85 -2.08 -18.84
CA ALA A 215 12.08 -1.30 -18.65
C ALA A 215 11.84 0.22 -18.67
N SER A 216 10.76 0.68 -19.31
CA SER A 216 10.36 2.09 -19.41
C SER A 216 8.88 2.20 -19.80
N PRO A 217 8.20 3.34 -19.63
CA PRO A 217 6.75 3.44 -19.83
C PRO A 217 6.29 3.24 -21.29
N LYS A 218 7.22 3.31 -22.26
CA LYS A 218 6.93 3.13 -23.69
C LYS A 218 7.54 1.85 -24.27
N ALA A 219 8.20 1.04 -23.43
CA ALA A 219 8.76 -0.24 -23.87
C ALA A 219 7.65 -1.29 -24.02
N SER A 220 7.96 -2.37 -24.74
CA SER A 220 7.18 -3.61 -24.61
C SER A 220 7.43 -4.27 -23.26
N PRO A 221 6.50 -5.11 -22.76
CA PRO A 221 6.75 -5.91 -21.56
C PRO A 221 8.03 -6.73 -21.73
N THR A 222 8.93 -6.66 -20.75
CA THR A 222 10.12 -7.51 -20.69
C THR A 222 9.81 -8.87 -20.08
N GLU A 223 8.72 -8.94 -19.32
CA GLU A 223 8.24 -10.14 -18.64
C GLU A 223 6.75 -9.99 -18.33
N GLU A 224 6.06 -11.11 -18.28
CA GLU A 224 4.67 -11.23 -17.89
C GLU A 224 4.52 -12.35 -16.86
N ILE A 225 3.79 -12.09 -15.79
CA ILE A 225 3.55 -13.04 -14.70
C ILE A 225 2.05 -13.32 -14.62
N SER A 226 1.69 -14.60 -14.77
CA SER A 226 0.30 -15.04 -14.67
C SER A 226 -0.20 -15.00 -13.23
N PRO A 227 -1.47 -14.61 -13.00
CA PRO A 227 -2.06 -14.48 -11.68
C PRO A 227 -2.47 -15.83 -11.06
N VAL A 228 -1.52 -16.76 -10.93
CA VAL A 228 -1.75 -18.12 -10.40
C VAL A 228 -1.97 -18.10 -8.89
N GLY A 229 -2.95 -18.84 -8.39
CA GLY A 229 -3.35 -18.92 -6.99
C GLY A 229 -2.21 -19.31 -6.05
N GLY A 230 -2.18 -18.71 -4.86
CA GLY A 230 -1.12 -18.95 -3.87
C GLY A 230 0.23 -18.31 -4.21
N GLN A 231 0.33 -17.65 -5.36
CA GLN A 231 1.48 -16.84 -5.71
C GLN A 231 1.39 -15.44 -5.10
N LEU A 232 2.53 -14.93 -4.65
CA LEU A 232 2.68 -13.58 -4.13
C LEU A 232 3.76 -12.81 -4.89
N LEU A 233 3.50 -11.55 -5.21
CA LEU A 233 4.51 -10.60 -5.69
C LEU A 233 4.65 -9.48 -4.66
N ALA A 234 5.88 -9.08 -4.38
CA ALA A 234 6.16 -7.92 -3.54
C ALA A 234 7.25 -7.05 -4.19
N PHE A 235 7.06 -5.74 -4.20
CA PHE A 235 8.02 -4.82 -4.79
C PHE A 235 7.90 -3.41 -4.21
N PRO A 236 9.03 -2.71 -3.95
CA PRO A 236 8.99 -1.30 -3.57
C PRO A 236 8.73 -0.41 -4.78
N PRO A 237 8.03 0.73 -4.62
CA PRO A 237 7.97 1.73 -5.68
C PRO A 237 9.37 2.32 -5.90
N THR A 238 9.80 2.37 -7.16
CA THR A 238 11.06 3.00 -7.57
C THR A 238 10.84 3.75 -8.88
N ASP A 239 11.77 4.60 -9.29
CA ASP A 239 11.68 5.27 -10.61
C ASP A 239 11.74 4.33 -11.81
N ARG A 240 12.03 3.05 -11.58
CA ARG A 240 12.10 2.00 -12.60
C ARG A 240 11.01 0.94 -12.44
N SER A 241 10.16 1.01 -11.41
CA SER A 241 9.12 -0.01 -11.15
C SER A 241 7.91 0.15 -12.06
N TRP A 242 8.14 0.22 -13.37
CA TRP A 242 7.10 0.33 -14.38
C TRP A 242 6.40 -1.00 -14.56
N HIS A 243 5.11 -1.03 -14.29
CA HIS A 243 4.29 -2.23 -14.37
C HIS A 243 2.87 -1.91 -14.83
N ALA A 244 2.16 -2.94 -15.28
CA ALA A 244 0.78 -2.87 -15.75
C ALA A 244 0.04 -4.18 -15.45
N VAL A 245 -1.28 -4.16 -15.65
CA VAL A 245 -2.08 -5.39 -15.78
C VAL A 245 -2.63 -5.40 -17.19
N SER A 246 -2.25 -6.40 -17.99
CA SER A 246 -2.75 -6.52 -19.35
C SER A 246 -4.26 -6.67 -19.33
N LYS A 247 -4.92 -6.16 -20.38
CA LYS A 247 -6.37 -6.19 -20.48
C LYS A 247 -6.90 -7.61 -20.34
N ILE A 248 -7.91 -7.81 -19.51
CA ILE A 248 -8.52 -9.12 -19.29
C ILE A 248 -9.51 -9.41 -20.43
N GLU A 249 -9.39 -10.60 -21.01
CA GLU A 249 -10.24 -11.15 -22.09
C GLU A 249 -10.44 -12.66 -21.87
N HIS A 250 -10.89 -13.05 -20.67
CA HIS A 250 -11.06 -14.45 -20.29
C HIS A 250 -12.25 -15.08 -21.06
N PRO A 251 -12.09 -16.23 -21.75
CA PRO A 251 -13.15 -16.79 -22.61
C PRO A 251 -14.46 -17.11 -21.87
N GLN A 252 -14.36 -17.58 -20.63
CA GLN A 252 -15.50 -17.88 -19.75
C GLN A 252 -15.95 -16.69 -18.88
N GLY A 253 -15.31 -15.53 -19.02
CA GLY A 253 -15.61 -14.34 -18.21
C GLY A 253 -15.18 -14.44 -16.75
N THR A 254 -14.28 -15.37 -16.40
CA THR A 254 -13.71 -15.48 -15.06
C THR A 254 -12.99 -14.18 -14.67
N GLU A 255 -13.27 -13.67 -13.47
CA GLU A 255 -12.63 -12.47 -12.96
C GLU A 255 -11.20 -12.77 -12.47
N ARG A 256 -10.26 -11.84 -12.70
CA ARG A 256 -8.92 -11.86 -12.08
C ARG A 256 -9.04 -11.33 -10.66
N ILE A 257 -8.67 -12.13 -9.66
CA ILE A 257 -8.89 -11.85 -8.23
C ILE A 257 -7.54 -11.76 -7.52
N THR A 258 -7.33 -10.65 -6.82
CA THR A 258 -6.12 -10.42 -6.02
C THR A 258 -6.44 -9.77 -4.68
N VAL A 259 -5.74 -10.15 -3.63
CA VAL A 259 -5.63 -9.35 -2.40
C VAL A 259 -4.36 -8.54 -2.49
N GLN A 260 -4.45 -7.22 -2.36
CA GLN A 260 -3.29 -6.33 -2.37
C GLN A 260 -3.09 -5.72 -0.98
N ILE A 261 -1.83 -5.65 -0.56
CA ILE A 261 -1.39 -5.05 0.68
C ILE A 261 -0.44 -3.92 0.34
N GLU A 262 -0.69 -2.75 0.91
CA GLU A 262 0.11 -1.55 0.70
C GLU A 262 0.59 -1.06 2.05
N TYR A 263 1.91 -1.07 2.28
CA TYR A 263 2.52 -0.45 3.47
C TYR A 263 2.86 1.01 3.14
N TRP A 264 2.53 1.93 4.04
CA TRP A 264 2.65 3.37 3.80
C TRP A 264 3.77 3.99 4.64
N LEU A 265 4.66 4.74 3.99
CA LEU A 265 5.67 5.60 4.63
C LEU A 265 5.04 6.90 5.15
N ASP A 266 4.04 7.40 4.42
CA ASP A 266 3.28 8.60 4.76
C ASP A 266 1.78 8.34 4.56
N THR A 267 1.03 8.51 5.64
CA THR A 267 -0.40 8.17 5.74
C THR A 267 -1.31 9.38 5.51
N GLU A 268 -0.78 10.61 5.50
CA GLU A 268 -1.55 11.82 5.19
C GLU A 268 -2.02 11.84 3.73
N LEU A 269 -1.27 11.18 2.84
CA LEU A 269 -1.57 11.11 1.40
C LEU A 269 -2.28 9.81 0.97
N ALA A 270 -2.37 8.81 1.85
CA ALA A 270 -3.06 7.56 1.57
C ALA A 270 -4.58 7.78 1.40
N GLY A 271 -5.18 8.61 2.25
CA GLY A 271 -6.62 8.92 2.22
C GLY A 271 -7.10 9.75 1.02
N SER A 272 -6.20 10.45 0.31
CA SER A 272 -6.55 11.21 -0.90
C SER A 272 -6.90 10.31 -2.10
N ALA A 273 -6.46 9.05 -2.07
CA ALA A 273 -6.78 8.04 -3.09
C ALA A 273 -8.17 7.42 -2.92
N TYR A 274 -8.79 7.65 -1.76
CA TYR A 274 -9.89 6.86 -1.23
C TYR A 274 -11.24 7.58 -1.22
N ARG A 275 -11.28 8.83 -1.71
CA ARG A 275 -12.55 9.52 -1.85
C ARG A 275 -13.23 9.01 -3.13
N PRO A 276 -14.37 8.30 -3.05
CA PRO A 276 -15.23 8.20 -4.21
C PRO A 276 -15.53 9.63 -4.66
N GLN A 277 -15.32 9.91 -5.94
CA GLN A 277 -15.86 11.13 -6.53
C GLN A 277 -17.38 10.98 -6.45
N ASN A 278 -17.99 11.67 -5.49
CA ASN A 278 -19.44 11.85 -5.43
C ASN A 278 -19.96 12.45 -6.74
#